data_AF-A0AAV5DDY0-F1
#
_entry.id   AF-A0AAV5DDY0-F1
#
_cell.length_a   1.000
_cell.length_b   1.000
_cell.length_c   1.000
_cell.angle_alpha   90.00
_cell.angle_beta   90.00
_cell.angle_gamma   90.00
#
_symmetry.space_group_name_H-M   'P 1'
#
loop_
_entity.id
_entity.type
_entity.pdbx_description
1 polymer ?
#
loop_
_entity_poly.entity_id
_entity_poly.type
_entity_poly.pdbx_seq_one_letter_code
_entity_poly.pdbx_strand_id
1 'polypeptide(L)'
;MTEHKEALWSTYAPTTKPDTSVLNRLIDAGVSPRIEESMSVVNNEILRRHFLELTTNFLAPFGPYLRTTTPSEGSSPFVDPPLLPPFHADEFVNGLSARGPGKFLSKRMRSNWLDLYRRFLEGPNFMPWFRQRRAAAEQEQQRLWRHARMNVEIEKLMAKMSELERIDSFNAIERYLLREMEVSGTGSADSTAASQKLKRDLQAAFGVLPKDMQQLLLSNPKRAVLLQGSEEKVLELNGIVTETVL
;
A
#
# COMPACT_ATOMS: atom_id res chain seq x y z
N MET A 1 29.42 21.70 -51.05
CA MET A 1 29.12 20.53 -50.20
C MET A 1 27.69 20.66 -49.75
N THR A 2 26.78 19.85 -50.27
CA THR A 2 25.37 19.83 -49.89
C THR A 2 25.24 19.13 -48.54
N GLU A 3 24.81 19.86 -47.51
CA GLU A 3 24.42 19.25 -46.23
C GLU A 3 23.28 18.27 -46.47
N HIS A 4 23.55 16.98 -46.27
CA HIS A 4 22.51 15.96 -46.25
C HIS A 4 21.71 16.10 -44.95
N LYS A 5 20.67 16.94 -44.96
CA LYS A 5 19.62 16.89 -43.94
C LYS A 5 18.69 15.73 -44.28
N GLU A 6 18.97 14.56 -43.71
CA GLU A 6 17.97 13.50 -43.63
C GLU A 6 16.78 14.02 -42.82
N ALA A 7 15.66 14.25 -43.49
CA ALA A 7 14.41 14.67 -42.86
C ALA A 7 13.44 13.50 -42.85
N LEU A 8 12.92 13.17 -41.66
CA LEU A 8 11.83 12.23 -41.51
C LEU A 8 10.51 13.01 -41.52
N TRP A 9 9.69 12.79 -42.56
CA TRP A 9 8.34 13.33 -42.60
C TRP A 9 7.36 12.33 -41.99
N SER A 10 6.53 12.81 -41.07
CA SER A 10 5.46 12.03 -40.48
C SER A 10 4.17 12.86 -40.50
N THR A 11 3.05 12.22 -40.80
CA THR A 11 1.71 12.79 -40.64
C THR A 11 1.28 12.83 -39.16
N TYR A 12 2.10 12.24 -38.27
CA TYR A 12 1.85 12.26 -36.84
C TYR A 12 1.88 13.68 -36.29
N ALA A 13 0.75 14.11 -35.73
CA ALA A 13 0.67 15.34 -34.96
C ALA A 13 1.12 15.07 -33.51
N PRO A 14 2.31 15.55 -33.09
CA PRO A 14 2.81 15.25 -31.76
C PRO A 14 1.95 15.94 -30.69
N THR A 15 1.65 15.20 -29.63
CA THR A 15 0.94 15.71 -28.44
C THR A 15 1.86 16.52 -27.52
N THR A 16 3.18 16.41 -27.70
CA THR A 16 4.20 17.08 -26.89
C THR A 16 4.91 18.18 -27.67
N LYS A 17 5.57 19.09 -26.93
CA LYS A 17 6.49 20.09 -27.44
C LYS A 17 7.92 19.64 -27.18
N PRO A 18 8.87 19.89 -28.10
CA PRO A 18 10.28 19.61 -27.85
C PRO A 18 10.78 20.30 -26.58
N ASP A 19 11.55 19.56 -25.78
CA ASP A 19 12.26 20.12 -24.64
C ASP A 19 13.61 20.70 -25.08
N THR A 20 13.62 21.98 -25.45
CA THR A 20 14.84 22.66 -25.90
C THR A 20 15.96 22.63 -24.86
N SER A 21 15.64 22.59 -23.57
CA SER A 21 16.66 22.48 -22.51
C SER A 21 17.36 21.12 -22.49
N VAL A 22 16.66 20.05 -22.85
CA VAL A 22 17.26 18.71 -23.00
C VAL A 22 18.04 18.64 -24.29
N LEU A 23 17.49 19.16 -25.40
CA LEU A 23 18.18 19.20 -26.68
C LEU A 23 19.50 19.97 -26.61
N ASN A 24 19.51 21.14 -25.98
CA ASN A 24 20.73 21.93 -25.81
C ASN A 24 21.76 21.17 -24.97
N ARG A 25 21.35 20.54 -23.86
CA ARG A 25 22.26 19.72 -23.04
C ARG A 25 22.88 18.54 -23.79
N LEU A 26 22.14 17.93 -24.72
CA LEU A 26 22.65 16.83 -25.55
C LEU A 26 23.68 17.34 -26.57
N ILE A 27 23.44 18.51 -27.15
CA ILE A 27 24.37 19.16 -28.07
C ILE A 27 25.65 19.57 -27.32
N ASP A 28 25.51 20.28 -26.19
CA ASP A 28 26.63 20.75 -25.38
C ASP A 28 27.49 19.59 -24.85
N ALA A 29 26.87 18.48 -24.47
CA ALA A 29 27.58 17.26 -24.06
C ALA A 29 28.40 16.63 -25.19
N GLY A 30 27.95 16.76 -26.44
CA GLY A 30 28.64 16.23 -27.63
C GLY A 30 29.79 17.09 -28.15
N VAL A 31 29.92 18.35 -27.72
CA VAL A 31 30.99 19.27 -28.13
C VAL A 31 32.23 19.15 -27.22
N SER A 32 32.13 18.47 -26.07
CA SER A 32 33.24 18.25 -25.15
C SER A 32 34.28 17.28 -25.75
N PRO A 33 35.60 17.49 -25.56
CA PRO A 33 36.67 16.61 -26.07
C PRO A 33 36.79 15.26 -25.34
N ARG A 34 35.66 14.72 -24.83
CA ARG A 34 35.59 13.44 -24.13
C ARG A 34 35.59 12.29 -25.13
N ILE A 35 36.02 11.10 -24.67
CA ILE A 35 35.91 9.86 -25.44
C ILE A 35 34.43 9.60 -25.78
N GLU A 36 34.15 9.15 -27.00
CA GLU A 36 32.81 8.90 -27.53
C GLU A 36 31.93 8.04 -26.60
N GLU A 37 32.52 7.01 -26.02
CA GLU A 37 31.86 6.15 -25.04
C GLU A 37 31.38 6.93 -23.80
N SER A 38 32.21 7.84 -23.28
CA SER A 38 31.83 8.70 -22.15
C SER A 38 30.72 9.69 -22.50
N MET A 39 30.64 10.15 -23.76
CA MET A 39 29.56 11.02 -24.23
C MET A 39 28.24 10.25 -24.37
N SER A 40 28.29 9.00 -24.87
CA SER A 40 27.10 8.16 -25.00
C SER A 40 26.43 7.90 -23.65
N VAL A 41 27.21 7.68 -22.58
CA VAL A 41 26.71 7.45 -21.22
C VAL A 41 26.01 8.71 -20.68
N VAL A 42 26.61 9.88 -20.86
CA VAL A 42 26.03 11.16 -20.43
C VAL A 42 24.72 11.44 -21.17
N ASN A 43 24.69 11.24 -22.50
CA ASN A 43 23.49 11.45 -23.31
C ASN A 43 22.37 10.48 -22.90
N ASN A 44 22.69 9.22 -22.69
CA ASN A 44 21.75 8.22 -22.20
C ASN A 44 21.14 8.60 -20.85
N GLU A 45 21.96 9.13 -19.93
CA GLU A 45 21.49 9.56 -18.62
C GLU A 45 20.59 10.81 -18.69
N ILE A 46 20.93 11.77 -19.56
CA ILE A 46 20.08 12.95 -19.84
C ILE A 46 18.71 12.51 -20.36
N LEU A 47 18.69 11.59 -21.33
CA LEU A 47 17.46 11.07 -21.92
C LEU A 47 16.64 10.25 -20.92
N ARG A 48 17.27 9.35 -20.16
CA ARG A 48 16.61 8.55 -19.11
C ARG A 48 15.92 9.44 -18.09
N ARG A 49 16.61 10.47 -17.59
CA ARG A 49 16.03 11.42 -16.64
C ARG A 49 14.84 12.17 -17.24
N HIS A 50 14.96 12.64 -18.49
CA HIS A 50 13.87 13.34 -19.17
C HIS A 50 12.62 12.46 -19.33
N PHE A 51 12.77 11.24 -19.86
CA PHE A 51 11.63 10.34 -20.06
C PHE A 51 11.06 9.81 -18.76
N LEU A 52 11.88 9.60 -17.72
CA LEU A 52 11.42 9.25 -16.38
C LEU A 52 10.56 10.37 -15.79
N GLU A 53 11.00 11.62 -15.91
CA GLU A 53 10.24 12.78 -15.43
C GLU A 53 8.93 12.95 -16.19
N LEU A 54 8.95 12.87 -17.53
CA LEU A 54 7.74 12.91 -18.36
C LEU A 54 6.75 11.82 -17.98
N THR A 55 7.23 10.57 -17.84
CA THR A 55 6.40 9.41 -17.52
C THR A 55 5.81 9.52 -16.12
N THR A 56 6.62 9.91 -15.13
CA THR A 56 6.16 10.11 -13.75
C THR A 56 5.05 11.14 -13.68
N ASN A 57 5.22 12.29 -14.36
CA ASN A 57 4.20 13.34 -14.38
C ASN A 57 2.95 12.94 -15.18
N PHE A 58 3.12 12.20 -16.28
CA PHE A 58 2.00 11.67 -17.05
C PHE A 58 1.16 10.68 -16.24
N LEU A 59 1.79 9.81 -15.46
CA LEU A 59 1.12 8.80 -14.64
C LEU A 59 0.62 9.33 -13.28
N ALA A 60 1.07 10.50 -12.84
CA ALA A 60 0.70 11.09 -11.55
C ALA A 60 -0.83 11.17 -11.28
N PRO A 61 -1.69 11.48 -12.28
CA PRO A 61 -3.14 11.51 -12.06
C PRO A 61 -3.76 10.18 -11.66
N PHE A 62 -3.11 9.04 -11.90
CA PHE A 62 -3.58 7.72 -11.44
C PHE A 62 -3.31 7.48 -9.94
N GLY A 63 -2.47 8.31 -9.32
CA GLY A 63 -2.06 8.16 -7.92
C GLY A 63 -3.21 7.97 -6.91
N PRO A 64 -4.33 8.71 -6.99
CA PRO A 64 -5.47 8.52 -6.07
C PRO A 64 -6.07 7.10 -6.09
N TYR A 65 -6.07 6.41 -7.23
CA TYR A 65 -6.60 5.04 -7.36
C TYR A 65 -5.64 3.96 -6.84
N LEU A 66 -4.40 4.35 -6.51
CA LEU A 66 -3.32 3.49 -6.05
C LEU A 66 -2.86 3.86 -4.63
N ARG A 67 -3.57 4.79 -3.98
CA ARG A 67 -3.19 5.31 -2.67
C ARG A 67 -3.55 4.30 -1.59
N THR A 68 -2.55 3.83 -0.87
CA THR A 68 -2.73 3.01 0.32
C THR A 68 -3.16 3.87 1.50
N THR A 69 -3.90 3.25 2.43
CA THR A 69 -4.37 3.88 3.66
C THR A 69 -3.83 3.12 4.87
N THR A 70 -3.65 3.83 5.98
CA THR A 70 -3.43 3.24 7.30
C THR A 70 -4.68 3.42 8.15
N PRO A 71 -4.89 2.61 9.20
CA PRO A 71 -5.91 2.91 10.20
C PRO A 71 -5.71 4.33 10.72
N SER A 72 -6.81 5.07 10.90
CA SER A 72 -6.74 6.42 11.48
C SER A 72 -6.33 6.34 12.95
N GLU A 73 -5.66 7.36 13.46
CA GLU A 73 -5.31 7.42 14.88
C GLU A 73 -6.57 7.32 15.75
N GLY A 74 -6.57 6.38 16.70
CA GLY A 74 -7.72 6.10 17.56
C GLY A 74 -8.80 5.19 16.96
N SER A 75 -8.71 4.82 15.68
CA SER A 75 -9.58 3.79 15.08
C SER A 75 -9.04 2.37 15.33
N SER A 76 -9.94 1.39 15.32
CA SER A 76 -9.56 -0.02 15.48
C SER A 76 -8.82 -0.53 14.22
N PRO A 77 -7.59 -1.06 14.34
CA PRO A 77 -6.88 -1.65 13.20
C PRO A 77 -7.43 -3.04 12.83
N PHE A 78 -8.41 -3.56 13.59
CA PHE A 78 -9.02 -4.88 13.38
C PHE A 78 -10.25 -4.84 12.46
N VAL A 79 -10.67 -3.65 12.01
CA VAL A 79 -11.63 -3.58 10.90
C VAL A 79 -10.95 -3.99 9.60
N ASP A 80 -11.75 -4.31 8.59
CA ASP A 80 -11.23 -4.64 7.28
C ASP A 80 -10.64 -3.39 6.62
N PRO A 81 -9.43 -3.47 6.01
CA PRO A 81 -8.85 -2.35 5.29
C PRO A 81 -9.80 -1.88 4.18
N PRO A 82 -9.99 -0.56 4.00
CA PRO A 82 -10.88 -0.05 2.97
C PRO A 82 -10.36 -0.45 1.58
N LEU A 83 -11.26 -0.78 0.67
CA LEU A 83 -10.88 -1.10 -0.70
C LEU A 83 -10.25 0.11 -1.39
N LEU A 84 -9.28 -0.12 -2.28
CA LEU A 84 -8.76 0.94 -3.13
C LEU A 84 -9.89 1.53 -4.00
N PRO A 85 -9.88 2.85 -4.29
CA PRO A 85 -10.92 3.47 -5.11
C PRO A 85 -11.10 2.75 -6.46
N PRO A 86 -12.34 2.52 -6.91
CA PRO A 86 -12.58 1.94 -8.23
C PRO A 86 -12.07 2.90 -9.31
N PHE A 87 -11.64 2.33 -10.44
CA PHE A 87 -11.16 3.12 -11.58
C PHE A 87 -12.17 3.05 -12.73
N HIS A 88 -12.68 4.20 -13.15
CA HIS A 88 -13.56 4.37 -14.29
C HIS A 88 -12.91 5.34 -15.29
N ALA A 89 -12.69 4.88 -16.52
CA ALA A 89 -11.97 5.65 -17.54
C ALA A 89 -12.67 6.98 -17.87
N ASP A 90 -13.99 6.98 -18.02
CA ASP A 90 -14.76 8.18 -18.34
C ASP A 90 -14.71 9.22 -17.23
N GLU A 91 -14.91 8.80 -15.98
CA GLU A 91 -14.79 9.68 -14.81
C GLU A 91 -13.39 10.27 -14.69
N PHE A 92 -12.36 9.45 -14.93
CA PHE A 92 -10.97 9.89 -14.91
C PHE A 92 -10.70 10.96 -15.98
N VAL A 93 -11.10 10.72 -17.23
CA VAL A 93 -10.91 11.66 -18.34
C VAL A 93 -11.70 12.94 -18.12
N ASN A 94 -12.93 12.85 -17.63
CA ASN A 94 -13.78 14.00 -17.31
C ASN A 94 -13.17 14.84 -16.17
N GLY A 95 -12.68 14.19 -15.11
CA GLY A 95 -11.99 14.85 -14.00
C GLY A 95 -10.70 15.55 -14.45
N LEU A 96 -9.93 14.92 -15.34
CA LEU A 96 -8.75 15.53 -15.96
C LEU A 96 -9.13 16.76 -16.79
N SER A 97 -10.16 16.67 -17.61
CA SER A 97 -10.64 17.79 -18.44
C SER A 97 -11.00 19.01 -17.58
N ALA A 98 -11.72 18.79 -16.48
CA ALA A 98 -12.13 19.85 -15.55
C ALA A 98 -10.95 20.50 -14.81
N ARG A 99 -9.95 19.70 -14.40
CA ARG A 99 -8.77 20.18 -13.67
C ARG A 99 -7.69 20.78 -14.59
N GLY A 100 -7.63 20.35 -15.85
CA GLY A 100 -6.57 20.64 -16.79
C GLY A 100 -5.30 19.78 -16.59
N PRO A 101 -4.30 19.92 -17.48
CA PRO A 101 -3.12 19.04 -17.54
C PRO A 101 -2.15 19.21 -16.36
N GLY A 102 -2.38 20.18 -15.47
CA GLY A 102 -1.44 20.55 -14.41
C GLY A 102 -0.22 21.32 -14.92
N LYS A 103 0.56 21.91 -14.00
CA LYS A 103 1.64 22.87 -14.32
C LYS A 103 2.78 22.28 -15.13
N PHE A 104 3.11 21.01 -14.92
CA PHE A 104 4.22 20.36 -15.61
C PHE A 104 3.85 20.05 -17.06
N LEU A 105 2.74 19.32 -17.26
CA LEU A 105 2.31 18.93 -18.59
C LEU A 105 1.83 20.13 -19.41
N SER A 106 1.29 21.20 -18.81
CA SER A 106 0.90 22.40 -19.57
C SER A 106 2.08 23.05 -20.32
N LYS A 107 3.30 22.96 -19.80
CA LYS A 107 4.52 23.44 -20.46
C LYS A 107 5.00 22.51 -21.57
N ARG A 108 4.72 21.21 -21.44
CA ARG A 108 5.25 20.14 -22.30
C ARG A 108 4.26 19.65 -23.36
N MET A 109 2.98 19.87 -23.19
CA MET A 109 1.92 19.33 -24.05
C MET A 109 1.31 20.40 -24.96
N ARG A 110 0.68 19.95 -26.03
CA ARG A 110 -0.16 20.75 -26.92
C ARG A 110 -1.63 20.65 -26.51
N SER A 111 -2.53 21.31 -27.24
CA SER A 111 -3.96 21.35 -26.93
C SER A 111 -4.64 19.97 -26.93
N ASN A 112 -4.11 19.01 -27.67
CA ASN A 112 -4.62 17.63 -27.76
C ASN A 112 -4.12 16.69 -26.64
N TRP A 113 -3.59 17.21 -25.53
CA TRP A 113 -3.04 16.42 -24.43
C TRP A 113 -4.04 15.42 -23.82
N LEU A 114 -5.33 15.74 -23.80
CA LEU A 114 -6.35 14.84 -23.23
C LEU A 114 -6.52 13.57 -24.08
N ASP A 115 -6.32 13.69 -25.40
CA ASP A 115 -6.35 12.56 -26.33
C ASP A 115 -5.23 11.55 -26.05
N LEU A 116 -4.07 12.02 -25.56
CA LEU A 116 -2.98 11.14 -25.13
C LEU A 116 -3.42 10.21 -23.99
N TYR A 117 -4.19 10.73 -23.02
CA TYR A 117 -4.73 9.91 -21.95
C TYR A 117 -5.74 8.88 -22.48
N ARG A 118 -6.66 9.28 -23.37
CA ARG A 118 -7.62 8.34 -23.98
C ARG A 118 -6.93 7.19 -24.69
N ARG A 119 -5.99 7.50 -25.58
CA ARG A 119 -5.20 6.49 -26.30
C ARG A 119 -4.36 5.61 -25.36
N PHE A 120 -3.85 6.18 -24.27
CA PHE A 120 -3.11 5.40 -23.28
C PHE A 120 -4.02 4.38 -22.58
N LEU A 121 -5.22 4.80 -22.16
CA LEU A 121 -6.20 3.92 -21.50
C LEU A 121 -6.67 2.78 -22.42
N GLU A 122 -6.85 3.07 -23.71
CA GLU A 122 -7.18 2.08 -24.74
C GLU A 122 -5.97 1.22 -25.15
N GLY A 123 -4.76 1.67 -24.79
CA GLY A 123 -3.51 1.03 -25.16
C GLY A 123 -3.32 -0.33 -24.47
N PRO A 124 -2.60 -1.26 -25.12
CA PRO A 124 -2.39 -2.61 -24.58
C PRO A 124 -1.59 -2.63 -23.28
N ASN A 125 -0.84 -1.56 -22.99
CA ASN A 125 0.04 -1.48 -21.83
C ASN A 125 -0.66 -1.00 -20.55
N PHE A 126 -1.78 -0.27 -20.67
CA PHE A 126 -2.38 0.38 -19.50
C PHE A 126 -2.95 -0.64 -18.52
N MET A 127 -3.83 -1.53 -18.97
CA MET A 127 -4.52 -2.46 -18.07
C MET A 127 -3.56 -3.42 -17.34
N PRO A 128 -2.55 -4.04 -17.99
CA PRO A 128 -1.56 -4.84 -17.29
C PRO A 128 -0.77 -4.03 -16.25
N TRP A 129 -0.27 -2.86 -16.63
CA TRP A 129 0.45 -1.96 -15.72
C TRP A 129 -0.42 -1.55 -14.52
N PHE A 130 -1.67 -1.15 -14.77
CA PHE A 130 -2.57 -0.66 -13.73
C PHE A 130 -2.94 -1.76 -12.74
N ARG A 131 -3.26 -2.98 -13.23
CA ARG A 131 -3.53 -4.15 -12.37
C ARG A 131 -2.32 -4.51 -11.51
N GLN A 132 -1.13 -4.54 -12.09
CA GLN A 132 0.09 -4.83 -11.33
C GLN A 132 0.34 -3.78 -10.23
N ARG A 133 0.21 -2.49 -10.56
CA ARG A 133 0.36 -1.41 -9.57
C ARG A 133 -0.70 -1.45 -8.49
N ARG A 134 -1.94 -1.79 -8.85
CA ARG A 134 -3.05 -1.91 -7.90
C ARG A 134 -2.84 -3.09 -6.95
N ALA A 135 -2.46 -4.26 -7.46
CA ALA A 135 -2.13 -5.43 -6.64
C ALA A 135 -0.98 -5.14 -5.65
N ALA A 136 0.06 -4.44 -6.10
CA ALA A 136 1.15 -4.02 -5.23
C ALA A 136 0.68 -3.04 -4.13
N ALA A 137 -0.17 -2.08 -4.47
CA ALA A 137 -0.77 -1.16 -3.49
C ALA A 137 -1.68 -1.90 -2.49
N GLU A 138 -2.49 -2.87 -2.94
CA GLU A 138 -3.32 -3.71 -2.08
C GLU A 138 -2.46 -4.51 -1.10
N GLN A 139 -1.39 -5.15 -1.58
CA GLN A 139 -0.45 -5.87 -0.73
C GLN A 139 0.23 -4.95 0.30
N GLU A 140 0.69 -3.78 -0.13
CA GLU A 140 1.31 -2.79 0.76
C GLU A 140 0.31 -2.29 1.81
N GLN A 141 -0.95 -2.06 1.43
CA GLN A 141 -2.00 -1.71 2.38
C GLN A 141 -2.22 -2.83 3.40
N GLN A 142 -2.31 -4.09 2.98
CA GLN A 142 -2.43 -5.21 3.92
C GLN A 142 -1.23 -5.26 4.88
N ARG A 143 -0.01 -5.01 4.39
CA ARG A 143 1.21 -4.93 5.21
C ARG A 143 1.12 -3.81 6.26
N LEU A 144 0.70 -2.62 5.85
CA LEU A 144 0.54 -1.46 6.75
C LEU A 144 -0.52 -1.71 7.84
N TRP A 145 -1.64 -2.33 7.47
CA TRP A 145 -2.71 -2.67 8.41
C TRP A 145 -2.30 -3.78 9.38
N ARG A 146 -1.58 -4.80 8.89
CA ARG A 146 -0.97 -5.83 9.75
C ARG A 146 0.00 -5.20 10.75
N HIS A 147 0.86 -4.30 10.28
CA HIS A 147 1.79 -3.57 11.15
C HIS A 147 1.06 -2.72 12.21
N ALA A 148 -0.03 -2.04 11.86
CA ALA A 148 -0.83 -1.30 12.82
C ALA A 148 -1.41 -2.20 13.92
N ARG A 149 -1.88 -3.41 13.57
CA ARG A 149 -2.34 -4.41 14.57
C ARG A 149 -1.23 -4.87 15.48
N MET A 150 0.02 -4.96 15.00
CA MET A 150 1.15 -5.37 15.84
C MET A 150 1.55 -4.31 16.87
N ASN A 151 1.23 -3.04 16.61
CA ASN A 151 1.63 -1.92 17.47
C ASN A 151 0.49 -1.37 18.35
N VAL A 152 -0.73 -1.91 18.24
CA VAL A 152 -1.86 -1.42 19.03
C VAL A 152 -1.83 -1.97 20.45
N GLU A 153 -2.12 -1.10 21.42
CA GLU A 153 -2.35 -1.46 22.82
C GLU A 153 -3.84 -1.75 23.04
N ILE A 154 -4.22 -3.02 23.15
CA ILE A 154 -5.62 -3.46 23.18
C ILE A 154 -6.42 -2.90 24.34
N GLU A 155 -5.85 -2.89 25.54
CA GLU A 155 -6.55 -2.42 26.74
C GLU A 155 -6.94 -0.93 26.60
N LYS A 156 -6.02 -0.10 26.10
CA LYS A 156 -6.27 1.32 25.83
C LYS A 156 -7.29 1.52 24.71
N LEU A 157 -7.25 0.68 23.68
CA LEU A 157 -8.19 0.73 22.56
C LEU A 157 -9.61 0.40 23.04
N MET A 158 -9.79 -0.72 23.74
CA MET A 158 -11.09 -1.23 24.18
C MET A 158 -11.71 -0.39 25.30
N ALA A 159 -10.91 0.28 26.12
CA ALA A 159 -11.42 1.19 27.15
C ALA A 159 -12.34 2.29 26.58
N LYS A 160 -12.14 2.69 25.32
CA LYS A 160 -12.92 3.74 24.63
C LYS A 160 -14.12 3.20 23.84
N MET A 161 -14.25 1.87 23.75
CA MET A 161 -15.26 1.20 22.95
C MET A 161 -16.49 0.83 23.78
N SER A 162 -17.66 0.83 23.13
CA SER A 162 -18.89 0.22 23.62
C SER A 162 -18.74 -1.30 23.75
N GLU A 163 -19.63 -1.94 24.51
CA GLU A 163 -19.61 -3.39 24.71
C GLU A 163 -19.71 -4.15 23.36
N LEU A 164 -20.57 -3.70 22.45
CA LEU A 164 -20.72 -4.29 21.12
C LEU A 164 -19.40 -4.20 20.33
N GLU A 165 -18.77 -3.03 20.29
CA GLU A 165 -17.50 -2.82 19.60
C GLU A 165 -16.35 -3.66 20.19
N ARG A 166 -16.38 -3.90 21.51
CA ARG A 166 -15.42 -4.79 22.18
C ARG A 166 -15.60 -6.25 21.73
N ILE A 167 -16.84 -6.71 21.63
CA ILE A 167 -17.16 -8.06 21.14
C ILE A 167 -16.75 -8.20 19.68
N ASP A 168 -17.04 -7.21 18.84
CA ASP A 168 -16.64 -7.20 17.43
C ASP A 168 -15.12 -7.20 17.28
N SER A 169 -14.42 -6.41 18.10
CA SER A 169 -12.96 -6.39 18.14
C SER A 169 -12.38 -7.73 18.58
N PHE A 170 -12.95 -8.39 19.59
CA PHE A 170 -12.55 -9.74 20.01
C PHE A 170 -12.68 -10.74 18.85
N ASN A 171 -13.85 -10.79 18.21
CA ASN A 171 -14.10 -11.68 17.07
C ASN A 171 -13.16 -11.36 15.90
N ALA A 172 -12.83 -10.09 15.67
CA ALA A 172 -11.87 -9.70 14.64
C ALA A 172 -10.44 -10.13 14.97
N ILE A 173 -9.98 -9.95 16.21
CA ILE A 173 -8.66 -10.43 16.66
C ILE A 173 -8.57 -11.95 16.49
N GLU A 174 -9.62 -12.69 16.86
CA GLU A 174 -9.70 -14.15 16.68
C GLU A 174 -9.53 -14.53 15.20
N ARG A 175 -10.28 -13.88 14.30
CA ARG A 175 -10.17 -14.11 12.84
C ARG A 175 -8.75 -13.86 12.31
N TYR A 176 -8.10 -12.79 12.75
CA TYR A 176 -6.73 -12.48 12.33
C TYR A 176 -5.71 -13.44 12.93
N LEU A 177 -5.88 -13.87 14.18
CA LEU A 177 -5.04 -14.88 14.81
C LEU A 177 -5.08 -16.19 14.03
N LEU A 178 -6.27 -16.68 13.70
CA LEU A 178 -6.43 -17.92 12.93
C LEU A 178 -5.75 -17.83 11.56
N ARG A 179 -5.89 -16.70 10.86
CA ARG A 179 -5.20 -16.46 9.58
C ARG A 179 -3.68 -16.49 9.73
N GLU A 180 -3.13 -15.85 10.76
CA GLU A 180 -1.68 -15.84 10.99
C GLU A 180 -1.15 -17.23 11.37
N MET A 181 -1.94 -18.03 12.11
CA MET A 181 -1.59 -19.41 12.45
C MET A 181 -1.58 -20.33 11.22
N GLU A 182 -2.52 -20.17 10.29
CA GLU A 182 -2.53 -20.89 9.01
C GLU A 182 -1.30 -20.55 8.16
N VAL A 183 -0.93 -19.26 8.10
CA VAL A 183 0.24 -18.79 7.36
C VAL A 183 1.54 -19.24 8.02
N SER A 184 1.61 -19.28 9.36
CA SER A 184 2.79 -19.74 10.12
C SER A 184 3.18 -21.20 9.82
N GLY A 185 2.25 -22.03 9.33
CA GLY A 185 2.57 -23.38 8.83
C GLY A 185 3.60 -23.40 7.69
N THR A 186 3.86 -22.23 7.06
CA THR A 186 4.87 -22.05 6.01
C THR A 186 6.24 -21.56 6.50
N GLY A 187 6.42 -21.33 7.81
CA GLY A 187 7.75 -21.12 8.42
C GLY A 187 8.29 -19.68 8.48
N SER A 188 7.46 -18.64 8.33
CA SER A 188 7.89 -17.24 8.44
C SER A 188 7.99 -16.78 9.91
N ALA A 189 9.17 -16.31 10.34
CA ALA A 189 9.40 -15.78 11.69
C ALA A 189 8.46 -14.60 12.04
N ASP A 190 8.17 -13.74 11.07
CA ASP A 190 7.25 -12.60 11.24
C ASP A 190 5.82 -13.05 11.54
N SER A 191 5.38 -14.16 10.93
CA SER A 191 4.05 -14.77 11.17
C SER A 191 3.93 -15.33 12.59
N THR A 192 5.00 -15.95 13.10
CA THR A 192 5.03 -16.46 14.47
C THR A 192 4.98 -15.33 15.50
N ALA A 193 5.76 -14.27 15.30
CA ALA A 193 5.70 -13.09 16.18
C ALA A 193 4.31 -12.44 16.15
N ALA A 194 3.71 -12.30 14.96
CA ALA A 194 2.37 -11.75 14.81
C ALA A 194 1.29 -12.61 15.50
N SER A 195 1.35 -13.93 15.33
CA SER A 195 0.45 -14.88 16.00
C SER A 195 0.55 -14.78 17.52
N GLN A 196 1.77 -14.70 18.07
CA GLN A 196 1.97 -14.55 19.51
C GLN A 196 1.43 -13.21 20.02
N LYS A 197 1.62 -12.12 19.26
CA LYS A 197 1.07 -10.81 19.61
C LYS A 197 -0.46 -10.87 19.63
N LEU A 198 -1.08 -11.36 18.57
CA LEU A 198 -2.55 -11.47 18.47
C LEU A 198 -3.14 -12.40 19.53
N LYS A 199 -2.42 -13.44 19.96
CA LYS A 199 -2.84 -14.30 21.07
C LYS A 199 -2.89 -13.52 22.39
N ARG A 200 -1.86 -12.72 22.68
CA ARG A 200 -1.85 -11.85 23.88
C ARG A 200 -2.96 -10.80 23.82
N ASP A 201 -3.16 -10.20 22.64
CA ASP A 201 -4.26 -9.27 22.40
C ASP A 201 -5.63 -9.90 22.65
N LEU A 202 -5.84 -11.13 22.17
CA LEU A 202 -7.09 -11.86 22.34
C LEU A 202 -7.37 -12.13 23.82
N GLN A 203 -6.34 -12.49 24.59
CA GLN A 203 -6.43 -12.70 26.03
C GLN A 203 -6.74 -11.40 26.78
N ALA A 204 -6.06 -10.29 26.43
CA ALA A 204 -6.36 -8.97 27.00
C ALA A 204 -7.79 -8.53 26.66
N ALA A 205 -8.22 -8.73 25.42
CA ALA A 205 -9.58 -8.42 24.98
C ALA A 205 -10.62 -9.23 25.76
N PHE A 206 -10.38 -10.53 25.97
CA PHE A 206 -11.24 -11.39 26.78
C PHE A 206 -11.44 -10.86 28.21
N GLY A 207 -10.36 -10.41 28.85
CA GLY A 207 -10.41 -9.88 30.23
C GLY A 207 -11.24 -8.60 30.38
N VAL A 208 -11.41 -7.81 29.31
CA VAL A 208 -12.20 -6.56 29.29
C VAL A 208 -13.69 -6.79 29.00
N LEU A 209 -14.06 -7.99 28.52
CA LEU A 209 -15.46 -8.34 28.23
C LEU A 209 -16.27 -8.59 29.52
N PRO A 210 -17.59 -8.38 29.51
CA PRO A 210 -18.49 -8.77 30.60
C PRO A 210 -18.43 -10.27 30.94
N LYS A 211 -18.69 -10.61 32.21
CA LYS A 211 -18.53 -11.99 32.73
C LYS A 211 -19.46 -13.01 32.07
N ASP A 212 -20.68 -12.62 31.77
CA ASP A 212 -21.65 -13.41 31.02
C ASP A 212 -21.17 -13.71 29.59
N MET A 213 -20.59 -12.71 28.91
CA MET A 213 -19.97 -12.90 27.59
C MET A 213 -18.74 -13.81 27.67
N GLN A 214 -17.89 -13.65 28.68
CA GLN A 214 -16.74 -14.53 28.91
C GLN A 214 -17.17 -15.99 29.07
N GLN A 215 -18.20 -16.26 29.87
CA GLN A 215 -18.75 -17.60 30.05
C GLN A 215 -19.29 -18.19 28.74
N LEU A 216 -20.00 -17.38 27.94
CA LEU A 216 -20.49 -17.80 26.64
C LEU A 216 -19.34 -18.13 25.68
N LEU A 217 -18.26 -17.34 25.67
CA LEU A 217 -17.09 -17.62 24.82
C LEU A 217 -16.34 -18.89 25.24
N LEU A 218 -16.20 -19.14 26.55
CA LEU A 218 -15.55 -20.35 27.08
C LEU A 218 -16.36 -21.62 26.83
N SER A 219 -17.68 -21.52 26.65
CA SER A 219 -18.51 -22.67 26.27
C SER A 219 -18.12 -23.27 24.91
N ASN A 220 -17.41 -22.50 24.07
CA ASN A 220 -16.86 -22.99 22.82
C ASN A 220 -15.45 -23.57 23.03
N PRO A 221 -15.24 -24.89 22.83
CA PRO A 221 -13.98 -25.55 23.14
C PRO A 221 -12.81 -25.03 22.29
N LYS A 222 -13.07 -24.57 21.05
CA LYS A 222 -12.03 -24.00 20.20
C LYS A 222 -11.50 -22.68 20.75
N ARG A 223 -12.41 -21.84 21.26
CA ARG A 223 -12.08 -20.56 21.89
C ARG A 223 -11.39 -20.76 23.23
N ALA A 224 -11.84 -21.74 24.01
CA ALA A 224 -11.19 -22.12 25.26
C ALA A 224 -9.71 -22.47 25.03
N VAL A 225 -9.39 -23.31 24.04
CA VAL A 225 -7.99 -23.68 23.71
C VAL A 225 -7.14 -22.46 23.31
N LEU A 226 -7.69 -21.51 22.55
CA LEU A 226 -6.98 -20.29 22.16
C LEU A 226 -6.64 -19.40 23.37
N LEU A 227 -7.53 -19.37 24.36
CA LEU A 227 -7.41 -18.58 25.59
C LEU A 227 -6.61 -19.30 26.70
N GLN A 228 -6.59 -20.64 26.71
CA GLN A 228 -5.99 -21.50 27.74
C GLN A 228 -4.45 -21.50 27.78
N GLY A 229 -3.77 -20.77 26.91
CA GLY A 229 -2.32 -20.52 27.04
C GLY A 229 -1.91 -19.71 28.30
N SER A 230 -2.83 -19.51 29.24
CA SER A 230 -2.69 -18.74 30.48
C SER A 230 -3.09 -19.51 31.73
N GLU A 231 -3.75 -20.68 31.64
CA GLU A 231 -4.23 -21.39 32.83
C GLU A 231 -3.11 -22.08 33.63
N GLU A 232 -1.97 -22.41 33.01
CA GLU A 232 -0.82 -22.95 33.76
C GLU A 232 -0.15 -21.93 34.69
N LYS A 233 -0.29 -20.61 34.44
CA LYS A 233 0.40 -19.59 35.26
C LYS A 233 -0.40 -19.08 36.47
N VAL A 234 -1.69 -19.37 36.53
CA VAL A 234 -2.55 -18.97 37.69
C VAL A 234 -2.70 -20.13 38.68
N LEU A 235 -2.57 -21.38 38.22
CA LEU A 235 -2.65 -22.55 39.09
C LEU A 235 -1.36 -22.81 39.89
N GLU A 236 -0.18 -22.44 39.36
CA GLU A 236 1.09 -22.60 40.10
C GLU A 236 1.26 -21.59 41.26
N LEU A 237 0.60 -20.42 41.21
CA LEU A 237 0.68 -19.44 42.30
C LEU A 237 -0.28 -19.71 43.46
N ASN A 238 -1.35 -20.48 43.21
CA ASN A 238 -2.32 -20.84 44.25
C ASN A 238 -2.01 -22.18 44.95
N GLY A 239 -1.05 -22.96 44.43
CA GLY A 239 -0.64 -24.25 45.01
C GLY A 239 0.49 -24.19 46.04
N ILE A 240 1.18 -23.05 46.19
CA ILE A 240 2.41 -22.96 47.01
C ILE A 240 2.14 -22.39 48.42
N VAL A 241 0.94 -21.86 48.72
CA VAL A 241 0.69 -21.14 49.99
C VAL A 241 0.03 -21.99 51.10
N THR A 242 -0.28 -23.27 50.88
CA THR A 242 -1.05 -24.07 51.87
C THR A 242 -0.32 -25.23 52.54
N GLU A 243 1.01 -25.28 52.58
CA GLU A 243 1.73 -26.29 53.39
C GLU A 243 2.96 -25.71 54.09
N THR A 244 2.77 -24.95 55.18
CA THR A 244 3.66 -24.99 56.37
C THR A 244 3.03 -24.25 57.56
N VAL A 245 2.02 -24.85 58.21
CA VAL A 245 1.71 -24.58 59.62
C VAL A 245 1.21 -25.88 60.26
N LEU A 246 2.15 -26.62 60.87
CA LEU A 246 2.12 -27.33 62.16
C LEU A 246 3.18 -28.45 62.17
#